data_AF-A0A850A3P8-F1
#
_entry.id   AF-A0A850A3P8-F1
#
_cell.length_a   1.000
_cell.length_b   1.000
_cell.length_c   1.000
_cell.angle_alpha   90.00
_cell.angle_beta   90.00
_cell.angle_gamma   90.00
#
_symmetry.space_group_name_H-M   'P 1'
#
loop_
_entity.id
_entity.type
_entity.pdbx_description
1 polymer ?
#
loop_
_entity_poly.entity_id
_entity_poly.type
_entity_poly.pdbx_seq_one_letter_code
_entity_poly.pdbx_strand_id
1 'polypeptide(L)'
;MPPRPPAPRPADRHYHFLGLIVLALGLLLVVDLLLTAGGNRFVQQLVGQGALPLALLLTLIGGYLALRQWVHAHLGEAWYSEALLGLQLLFLAGITAAHLPLQTAADRAALAGEGGGVIGWALAEALRRGLGDLLAWVVVVIVGLGGLLLVLNYTPLRRLPR
;
A
#
# COMPACT_ATOMS: atom_id res chain seq x y z
N MET A 1 35.28 28.37 -8.63
CA MET A 1 34.94 26.97 -8.96
C MET A 1 33.68 26.60 -8.20
N PRO A 2 32.61 26.14 -8.86
CA PRO A 2 31.45 25.61 -8.13
C PRO A 2 31.88 24.39 -7.32
N PRO A 3 31.34 24.20 -6.10
CA PRO A 3 31.63 23.02 -5.29
C PRO A 3 31.21 21.76 -6.06
N ARG A 4 32.11 20.76 -6.11
CA ARG A 4 31.78 19.45 -6.69
C ARG A 4 30.62 18.84 -5.89
N PRO A 5 29.57 18.34 -6.54
CA PRO A 5 28.51 17.63 -5.84
C PRO A 5 29.13 16.41 -5.11
N PRO A 6 28.68 16.12 -3.88
CA PRO A 6 29.16 14.97 -3.14
C PRO A 6 28.91 13.69 -3.93
N ALA A 7 29.87 12.76 -3.89
CA ALA A 7 29.72 11.47 -4.56
C ALA A 7 28.49 10.72 -4.00
N PRO A 8 27.69 10.06 -4.84
CA PRO A 8 26.50 9.32 -4.40
C PRO A 8 26.91 8.22 -3.41
N ARG A 9 26.21 8.14 -2.28
CA ARG A 9 26.51 7.13 -1.27
C ARG A 9 26.15 5.75 -1.82
N PRO A 10 26.88 4.67 -1.48
CA PRO A 10 26.58 3.33 -1.97
C PRO A 10 25.14 2.90 -1.70
N ALA A 11 24.57 3.33 -0.56
CA ALA A 11 23.18 3.08 -0.19
C ALA A 11 22.18 3.64 -1.22
N ASP A 12 22.46 4.79 -1.84
CA ASP A 12 21.53 5.44 -2.77
C ASP A 12 21.34 4.64 -4.06
N ARG A 13 22.39 3.94 -4.51
CA ARG A 13 22.28 3.05 -5.67
C ARG A 13 21.36 1.87 -5.38
N HIS A 14 21.47 1.27 -4.19
CA HIS A 14 20.61 0.15 -3.81
C HIS A 14 19.13 0.55 -3.79
N TYR A 15 18.80 1.71 -3.22
CA TYR A 15 17.42 2.22 -3.22
C TYR A 15 16.91 2.53 -4.63
N HIS A 16 17.76 3.05 -5.50
CA HIS A 16 17.38 3.32 -6.88
C HIS A 16 17.05 2.02 -7.64
N PHE A 17 17.91 0.99 -7.55
CA PHE A 17 17.65 -0.31 -8.17
C PHE A 17 16.39 -0.97 -7.60
N LEU A 18 16.23 -0.97 -6.28
CA LEU A 18 15.04 -1.51 -5.64
C LEU A 18 13.78 -0.74 -6.06
N GLY A 19 13.88 0.58 -6.17
CA GLY A 19 12.81 1.43 -6.66
C GLY A 19 12.40 1.11 -8.09
N LEU A 20 13.36 0.92 -9.00
CA LEU A 20 13.06 0.51 -10.38
C LEU A 20 12.40 -0.86 -10.46
N ILE A 21 12.84 -1.83 -9.65
CA ILE A 21 12.23 -3.16 -9.59
C ILE A 21 10.77 -3.06 -9.10
N VAL A 22 10.55 -2.35 -8.00
CA VAL A 22 9.21 -2.16 -7.42
C VAL A 22 8.30 -1.37 -8.38
N LEU A 23 8.84 -0.36 -9.07
CA LEU A 23 8.12 0.44 -10.05
C LEU A 23 7.72 -0.41 -11.26
N ALA A 24 8.64 -1.20 -11.80
CA ALA A 24 8.37 -2.09 -12.91
C ALA A 24 7.30 -3.13 -12.54
N LEU A 25 7.38 -3.70 -11.34
CA LEU A 25 6.36 -4.62 -10.84
C LEU A 25 4.99 -3.94 -10.69
N GLY A 26 4.95 -2.75 -10.10
CA GLY A 26 3.72 -1.96 -9.95
C GLY A 26 3.08 -1.62 -11.29
N LEU A 27 3.87 -1.13 -12.25
CA LEU A 27 3.40 -0.81 -13.59
C LEU A 27 2.92 -2.05 -14.33
N LEU A 28 3.64 -3.17 -14.23
CA LEU A 28 3.22 -4.44 -14.82
C LEU A 28 1.87 -4.89 -14.26
N LEU A 29 1.66 -4.76 -12.95
CA LEU A 29 0.38 -5.08 -12.31
C LEU A 29 -0.75 -4.14 -12.76
N VAL A 30 -0.48 -2.85 -12.87
CA VAL A 30 -1.46 -1.87 -13.38
C VAL A 30 -1.86 -2.22 -14.82
N VAL A 31 -0.86 -2.46 -15.68
CA VAL A 31 -1.05 -2.85 -17.08
C VAL A 31 -1.87 -4.13 -17.18
N ASP A 32 -1.49 -5.17 -16.42
CA ASP A 32 -2.17 -6.46 -16.48
C ASP A 32 -3.62 -6.37 -15.97
N LEU A 33 -3.87 -5.66 -14.87
CA LEU A 33 -5.22 -5.47 -14.33
C LEU A 33 -6.14 -4.65 -15.24
N LEU A 34 -5.60 -3.67 -15.98
CA LEU A 34 -6.39 -2.77 -16.83
C LEU A 34 -6.57 -3.29 -18.26
N LEU A 35 -5.57 -3.98 -18.82
CA LEU A 35 -5.55 -4.36 -20.24
C LEU A 35 -5.85 -5.83 -20.49
N THR A 36 -5.68 -6.70 -19.49
CA THR A 36 -5.95 -8.14 -19.64
C THR A 36 -7.33 -8.47 -19.06
N ALA A 37 -8.24 -8.96 -19.89
CA ALA A 37 -9.53 -9.48 -19.41
C ALA A 37 -9.28 -10.75 -18.57
N GLY A 38 -9.31 -10.60 -17.24
CA GLY A 38 -8.89 -11.64 -16.29
C GLY A 38 -7.46 -11.48 -15.74
N GLY A 39 -6.86 -10.29 -15.92
CA GLY A 39 -5.53 -9.92 -15.44
C GLY A 39 -5.29 -10.25 -13.97
N ASN A 40 -4.11 -10.83 -13.74
CA ASN A 40 -3.55 -11.37 -12.51
C ASN A 40 -4.55 -11.93 -11.49
N ARG A 41 -5.24 -13.02 -11.86
CA ARG A 41 -6.08 -13.80 -10.93
C ARG A 41 -5.37 -14.11 -9.62
N PHE A 42 -4.06 -14.33 -9.64
CA PHE A 42 -3.29 -14.58 -8.43
C PHE A 42 -3.29 -13.37 -7.47
N VAL A 43 -3.07 -12.16 -7.98
CA VAL A 43 -3.09 -10.94 -7.14
C VAL A 43 -4.51 -10.64 -6.67
N GLN A 44 -5.51 -10.83 -7.54
CA GLN A 44 -6.91 -10.74 -7.13
C GLN A 44 -7.26 -11.80 -6.07
N GLN A 45 -6.73 -13.02 -6.14
CA GLN A 45 -6.92 -14.01 -5.09
C GLN A 45 -6.26 -13.59 -3.77
N LEU A 46 -5.07 -12.98 -3.82
CA LEU A 46 -4.35 -12.57 -2.61
C LEU A 46 -5.02 -11.40 -1.90
N VAL A 47 -5.36 -10.34 -2.62
CA VAL A 47 -5.82 -9.05 -2.03
C VAL A 47 -7.21 -8.63 -2.48
N GLY A 48 -7.88 -9.43 -3.31
CA GLY A 48 -9.25 -9.19 -3.76
C GLY A 48 -9.40 -7.91 -4.57
N GLN A 49 -10.40 -7.13 -4.20
CA GLN A 49 -10.64 -5.77 -4.70
C GLN A 49 -9.48 -4.82 -4.37
N GLY A 50 -8.61 -5.20 -3.44
CA GLY A 50 -7.35 -4.51 -3.12
C GLY A 50 -6.27 -4.62 -4.21
N ALA A 51 -6.46 -5.42 -5.26
CA ALA A 51 -5.43 -5.62 -6.29
C ALA A 51 -5.02 -4.31 -7.00
N LEU A 52 -6.00 -3.50 -7.44
CA LEU A 52 -5.72 -2.22 -8.08
C LEU A 52 -5.04 -1.21 -7.14
N PRO A 53 -5.56 -0.93 -5.92
CA PRO A 53 -4.87 -0.03 -5.02
C PRO A 53 -3.48 -0.54 -4.63
N LEU A 54 -3.27 -1.85 -4.50
CA LEU A 54 -1.93 -2.41 -4.29
C LEU A 54 -0.98 -2.11 -5.46
N ALA A 55 -1.44 -2.30 -6.70
CA ALA A 55 -0.64 -2.01 -7.89
C ALA A 55 -0.27 -0.52 -7.97
N LEU A 56 -1.22 0.37 -7.65
CA LEU A 56 -0.96 1.81 -7.57
C LEU A 56 0.02 2.14 -6.45
N LEU A 57 -0.11 1.51 -5.27
CA LEU A 57 0.82 1.67 -4.16
C LEU A 57 2.24 1.29 -4.57
N LEU A 58 2.43 0.11 -5.15
CA LEU A 58 3.74 -0.35 -5.62
C LEU A 58 4.32 0.61 -6.67
N THR A 59 3.49 1.11 -7.60
CA THR A 59 3.92 2.08 -8.61
C THR A 59 4.41 3.37 -7.96
N LEU A 60 3.66 3.92 -7.00
CA LEU A 60 4.03 5.14 -6.29
C LEU A 60 5.28 4.94 -5.42
N ILE A 61 5.39 3.79 -4.75
CA ILE A 61 6.52 3.44 -3.91
C ILE A 61 7.79 3.30 -4.75
N GLY A 62 7.71 2.53 -5.83
CA GLY A 62 8.82 2.35 -6.75
C GLY A 62 9.25 3.65 -7.41
N GLY A 63 8.29 4.46 -7.85
CA GLY A 63 8.55 5.78 -8.45
C GLY A 63 9.26 6.72 -7.49
N TYR A 64 8.81 6.78 -6.23
CA TYR A 64 9.52 7.55 -5.21
C TYR A 64 10.94 7.02 -4.97
N LEU A 65 11.12 5.70 -4.80
CA LEU A 65 12.43 5.12 -4.51
C LEU A 65 13.41 5.36 -5.67
N ALA A 66 12.94 5.27 -6.92
CA ALA A 66 13.73 5.59 -8.10
C ALA A 66 14.10 7.08 -8.14
N LEU A 67 13.18 7.97 -7.75
CA LEU A 67 13.37 9.43 -7.77
C LEU A 67 13.84 10.01 -6.43
N ARG A 68 14.23 9.16 -5.47
CA ARG A 68 14.42 9.53 -4.07
C ARG A 68 15.42 10.67 -3.89
N GLN A 69 16.51 10.67 -4.65
CA GLN A 69 17.53 11.73 -4.60
C GLN A 69 16.96 13.10 -4.97
N TRP A 70 16.16 13.15 -6.02
CA TRP A 70 15.50 14.38 -6.46
C TRP A 70 14.44 14.83 -5.45
N VAL A 71 13.67 13.88 -4.93
CA VAL A 71 12.61 14.15 -3.94
C VAL A 71 13.18 14.63 -2.60
N HIS A 72 14.25 14.02 -2.10
CA HIS A 72 14.91 14.47 -0.86
C HIS A 72 15.48 15.88 -1.00
N ALA A 73 16.06 16.22 -2.16
CA ALA A 73 16.59 17.55 -2.41
C ALA A 73 15.50 18.65 -2.35
N HIS A 74 14.24 18.34 -2.66
CA HIS A 74 13.16 19.32 -2.73
C HIS A 74 12.16 19.26 -1.56
N LEU A 75 11.95 18.10 -0.93
CA LEU A 75 10.86 17.87 0.04
C LEU A 75 11.32 17.47 1.46
N GLY A 76 12.60 17.16 1.66
CA GLY A 76 13.17 16.78 2.96
C GLY A 76 13.07 15.28 3.30
N GLU A 77 13.68 14.88 4.43
CA GLU A 77 13.98 13.47 4.75
C GLU A 77 12.88 12.67 5.47
N ALA A 78 11.90 13.32 6.13
CA ALA A 78 11.07 12.64 7.14
C ALA A 78 9.54 12.61 6.89
N TRP A 79 9.07 12.92 5.69
CA TRP A 79 7.61 12.95 5.42
C TRP A 79 7.08 11.65 4.81
N TYR A 80 7.96 10.88 4.17
CA TYR A 80 7.55 9.80 3.29
C TYR A 80 7.27 8.50 4.03
N SER A 81 8.11 8.12 5.00
CA SER A 81 7.99 6.87 5.76
C SER A 81 6.64 6.73 6.47
N GLU A 82 6.20 7.82 7.11
CA GLU A 82 4.99 7.87 7.92
C GLU A 82 3.75 7.91 7.03
N ALA A 83 3.78 8.67 5.94
CA ALA A 83 2.69 8.67 4.95
C ALA A 83 2.52 7.28 4.32
N LEU A 84 3.62 6.58 4.03
CA LEU A 84 3.60 5.23 3.46
C LEU A 84 3.06 4.21 4.44
N LEU A 85 3.51 4.27 5.69
CA LEU A 85 2.98 3.44 6.77
C LEU A 85 1.48 3.69 6.92
N GLY A 86 1.05 4.94 6.91
CA GLY A 86 -0.37 5.29 6.96
C GLY A 86 -1.17 4.69 5.82
N LEU A 87 -0.61 4.71 4.62
CA LEU A 87 -1.24 4.16 3.42
C LEU A 87 -1.28 2.62 3.43
N GLN A 88 -0.25 1.97 3.98
CA GLN A 88 -0.26 0.52 4.22
C GLN A 88 -1.31 0.12 5.27
N LEU A 89 -1.44 0.87 6.36
CA LEU A 89 -2.45 0.63 7.39
C LEU A 89 -3.86 0.81 6.82
N LEU A 90 -4.09 1.85 6.01
CA LEU A 90 -5.34 2.04 5.30
C LEU A 90 -5.64 0.89 4.34
N PHE A 91 -4.64 0.43 3.60
CA PHE A 91 -4.79 -0.71 2.70
C PHE A 91 -5.19 -1.98 3.46
N LEU A 92 -4.46 -2.31 4.53
CA LEU A 92 -4.75 -3.48 5.37
C LEU A 92 -6.14 -3.38 6.02
N ALA A 93 -6.48 -2.22 6.57
CA ALA A 93 -7.80 -1.97 7.14
C ALA A 93 -8.90 -2.13 6.07
N GLY A 94 -8.69 -1.61 4.87
CA GLY A 94 -9.63 -1.70 3.75
C GLY A 94 -9.88 -3.14 3.30
N ILE A 95 -8.82 -3.92 3.04
CA ILE A 95 -8.98 -5.33 2.62
C ILE A 95 -9.59 -6.19 3.74
N THR A 96 -9.28 -5.88 5.01
CA THR A 96 -9.86 -6.59 6.15
C THR A 96 -11.34 -6.22 6.34
N ALA A 97 -11.68 -4.94 6.24
CA ALA A 97 -13.06 -4.43 6.31
C ALA A 97 -13.93 -5.01 5.19
N ALA A 98 -13.38 -5.16 3.99
CA ALA A 98 -14.09 -5.77 2.86
C ALA A 98 -14.44 -7.25 3.10
N HIS A 99 -13.76 -7.92 4.03
CA HIS A 99 -13.99 -9.34 4.36
C HIS A 99 -14.81 -9.55 5.65
N LEU A 100 -14.82 -8.59 6.58
CA LEU A 100 -15.62 -8.68 7.81
C LEU A 100 -17.12 -8.97 7.60
N PRO A 101 -17.84 -8.35 6.65
CA PRO A 101 -19.27 -8.64 6.44
C PRO A 101 -19.52 -10.01 5.79
N LEU A 102 -18.49 -10.63 5.20
CA LEU A 102 -18.59 -11.97 4.61
C LEU A 102 -18.46 -13.00 5.74
N GLN A 103 -19.59 -13.35 6.34
CA GLN A 103 -19.65 -14.34 7.42
C GLN A 103 -19.83 -15.77 6.89
N THR A 104 -20.59 -15.94 5.81
CA THR A 104 -20.85 -17.25 5.20
C THR A 104 -20.06 -17.43 3.91
N ALA A 105 -19.45 -18.60 3.72
CA ALA A 105 -18.61 -18.93 2.56
C ALA A 105 -17.44 -17.94 2.30
N ALA A 106 -16.94 -17.29 3.36
CA ALA A 106 -15.87 -16.30 3.27
C ALA A 106 -14.57 -16.86 2.69
N ASP A 107 -14.29 -18.14 2.94
CA ASP A 107 -13.19 -18.90 2.36
C ASP A 107 -13.31 -19.01 0.83
N ARG A 108 -14.52 -19.33 0.33
CA ARG A 108 -14.79 -19.43 -1.11
C ARG A 108 -14.74 -18.05 -1.78
N ALA A 109 -15.29 -17.04 -1.12
CA ALA A 109 -15.23 -15.66 -1.57
C ALA A 109 -13.77 -15.18 -1.70
N ALA A 110 -12.92 -15.48 -0.70
CA ALA A 110 -11.50 -15.19 -0.73
C ALA A 110 -10.76 -15.88 -1.89
N LEU A 111 -11.04 -17.17 -2.12
CA LEU A 111 -10.45 -17.94 -3.23
C LEU A 111 -10.93 -17.48 -4.62
N ALA A 112 -12.10 -16.86 -4.68
CA ALA A 112 -12.63 -16.21 -5.88
C ALA A 112 -12.05 -14.81 -6.10
N GLY A 113 -11.29 -14.26 -5.14
CA GLY A 113 -10.77 -12.90 -5.19
C GLY A 113 -11.80 -11.82 -4.84
N GLU A 114 -12.86 -12.19 -4.12
CA GLU A 114 -13.85 -11.24 -3.61
C GLU A 114 -13.39 -10.57 -2.30
N GLY A 115 -13.99 -9.43 -1.97
CA GLY A 115 -13.64 -8.65 -0.77
C GLY A 115 -12.15 -8.27 -0.76
N GLY A 116 -11.46 -8.58 0.35
CA GLY A 116 -10.01 -8.40 0.50
C GLY A 116 -9.13 -9.59 0.10
N GLY A 117 -9.67 -10.58 -0.62
CA GLY A 117 -8.94 -11.80 -0.99
C GLY A 117 -8.52 -12.63 0.23
N VAL A 118 -7.57 -13.54 0.02
CA VAL A 118 -7.05 -14.45 1.05
C VAL A 118 -6.42 -13.71 2.23
N ILE A 119 -5.71 -12.60 1.99
CA ILE A 119 -5.09 -11.81 3.06
C ILE A 119 -6.16 -11.12 3.91
N GLY A 120 -7.12 -10.45 3.27
CA GLY A 120 -8.22 -9.78 3.99
C GLY A 120 -9.06 -10.77 4.78
N TRP A 121 -9.33 -11.96 4.22
CA TRP A 121 -10.01 -13.05 4.91
C TRP A 121 -9.22 -13.56 6.12
N ALA A 122 -7.93 -13.86 5.96
CA ALA A 122 -7.09 -14.37 7.04
C ALA A 122 -7.01 -13.39 8.21
N LEU A 123 -6.88 -12.09 7.92
CA LEU A 123 -6.88 -11.04 8.93
C LEU A 123 -8.25 -10.90 9.62
N ALA A 124 -9.33 -10.86 8.85
CA ALA A 124 -10.67 -10.76 9.39
C ALA A 124 -11.01 -11.96 10.28
N GLU A 125 -10.67 -13.18 9.85
CA GLU A 125 -10.88 -14.40 10.61
C GLU A 125 -10.04 -14.45 11.88
N ALA A 126 -8.78 -14.04 11.82
CA ALA A 126 -7.92 -13.95 13.01
C ALA A 126 -8.50 -12.98 14.04
N LEU A 127 -8.97 -11.81 13.60
CA LEU A 127 -9.61 -10.82 14.49
C LEU A 127 -10.92 -11.33 15.07
N ARG A 128 -11.80 -11.94 14.25
CA ARG A 128 -13.07 -12.50 14.71
C ARG A 128 -12.86 -13.61 15.74
N ARG A 129 -11.92 -14.52 15.50
CA ARG A 129 -11.61 -15.61 16.44
C ARG A 129 -11.01 -15.09 17.75
N GLY A 130 -10.17 -14.05 17.67
CA GLY A 130 -9.49 -13.51 18.85
C GLY A 130 -10.37 -12.59 19.70
N LEU A 131 -11.23 -11.77 19.07
CA LEU A 131 -11.90 -10.64 19.72
C LEU A 131 -13.44 -10.67 19.58
N GLY A 132 -13.97 -11.48 18.67
CA GLY A 132 -15.38 -11.42 18.27
C GLY A 132 -15.66 -10.32 17.22
N ASP A 133 -16.85 -10.36 16.63
CA ASP A 133 -17.19 -9.59 15.44
C ASP A 133 -17.18 -8.06 15.69
N LEU A 134 -17.78 -7.61 16.79
CA LEU A 134 -17.84 -6.20 17.14
C LEU A 134 -16.45 -5.61 17.39
N LEU A 135 -15.60 -6.29 18.16
CA LEU A 135 -14.26 -5.80 18.47
C LEU A 135 -13.33 -5.87 17.26
N ALA A 136 -13.53 -6.83 16.35
CA ALA A 136 -12.81 -6.87 15.08
C ALA A 136 -13.07 -5.61 14.25
N TRP A 137 -14.32 -5.15 14.15
CA TRP A 137 -14.66 -3.87 13.51
C TRP A 137 -14.00 -2.68 14.19
N VAL A 138 -14.03 -2.63 15.53
CA VAL A 138 -13.38 -1.54 16.29
C VAL A 138 -11.88 -1.47 15.98
N VAL A 139 -11.18 -2.60 15.98
CA VAL A 139 -9.75 -2.65 15.64
C VAL A 139 -9.50 -2.17 14.21
N VAL A 140 -10.27 -2.65 13.23
CA VAL A 140 -10.12 -2.25 11.83
C VAL A 140 -10.37 -0.74 11.65
N VAL A 141 -11.37 -0.18 12.33
CA VAL A 141 -11.65 1.26 12.31
C VAL A 141 -10.51 2.05 12.95
N ILE A 142 -9.99 1.63 14.11
CA ILE A 142 -8.87 2.31 14.77
C ILE A 142 -7.62 2.29 13.89
N VAL A 143 -7.30 1.14 13.29
CA VAL A 143 -6.16 1.00 12.37
C VAL A 143 -6.34 1.87 11.13
N GLY A 144 -7.55 1.89 10.55
CA GLY A 144 -7.88 2.74 9.42
C GLY A 144 -7.78 4.23 9.74
N LEU A 145 -8.29 4.66 10.89
CA LEU A 145 -8.18 6.05 11.36
C LEU A 145 -6.72 6.43 11.65
N GLY A 146 -5.95 5.55 12.29
CA GLY A 146 -4.52 5.77 12.50
C GLY A 146 -3.76 5.92 11.18
N GLY A 147 -4.07 5.06 10.21
CA GLY A 147 -3.53 5.16 8.86
C GLY A 147 -3.89 6.47 8.16
N LEU A 148 -5.15 6.88 8.25
CA LEU A 148 -5.64 8.15 7.70
C LEU A 148 -4.94 9.35 8.35
N LEU A 149 -4.81 9.36 9.68
CA LEU A 149 -4.11 10.42 10.40
C LEU A 149 -2.65 10.53 9.98
N LEU A 150 -1.94 9.41 9.80
CA LEU A 150 -0.57 9.40 9.30
C LEU A 150 -0.49 9.97 7.88
N VAL A 151 -1.35 9.54 6.95
CA VAL A 151 -1.38 10.12 5.60
C VAL A 151 -1.66 11.62 5.67
N LEU A 152 -2.67 12.06 6.40
CA LEU A 152 -3.05 13.48 6.46
C LEU A 152 -2.01 14.36 7.15
N ASN A 153 -1.31 13.86 8.17
CA ASN A 153 -0.30 14.62 8.91
C ASN A 153 1.03 14.73 8.17
N TYR A 154 1.39 13.71 7.40
CA TYR A 154 2.72 13.61 6.77
C TYR A 154 2.71 13.81 5.26
N THR A 155 1.54 13.91 4.61
CA THR A 155 1.47 14.29 3.20
C THR A 155 1.82 15.78 3.03
N PRO A 156 2.69 16.15 2.06
CA PRO A 156 3.15 17.52 1.83
C PRO A 156 2.06 18.50 1.36
N LEU A 157 0.79 18.08 1.26
CA LEU A 157 -0.36 18.97 1.03
C LEU A 157 -0.41 20.11 2.05
N ARG A 158 0.09 19.90 3.27
CA ARG A 158 0.18 20.95 4.30
C ARG A 158 1.22 22.03 4.00
N ARG A 159 2.15 21.78 3.08
CA ARG A 159 3.23 22.70 2.70
C ARG A 159 2.93 23.46 1.39
N LEU A 160 1.80 23.20 0.74
CA LEU A 160 1.39 23.99 -0.42
C LEU A 160 0.93 25.38 0.06
N PRO A 161 1.41 26.48 -0.57
CA PRO A 161 0.92 27.81 -0.26
C PRO A 161 -0.58 27.87 -0.60
N ARG A 162 -1.37 28.42 0.34
CA ARG A 162 -2.80 28.69 0.16
C ARG A 162 -3.00 29.90 -0.74
#